data_AF-A0A7X5F4N0-F1
#
_entry.id   AF-A0A7X5F4N0-F1
#
_cell.length_a   1.000
_cell.length_b   1.000
_cell.length_c   1.000
_cell.angle_alpha   90.00
_cell.angle_beta   90.00
_cell.angle_gamma   90.00
#
_symmetry.space_group_name_H-M   'P 1'
#
loop_
_entity.id
_entity.type
_entity.pdbx_description
1 polymer ?
#
loop_
_entity_poly.entity_id
_entity_poly.type
_entity_poly.pdbx_seq_one_letter_code
_entity_poly.pdbx_strand_id
1 'polypeptide(L)'
;MSVHVPAFHPGELLKELYLEPAGLTAGRLAKLLNLPRTRIERLIKGETAMTVDTAMRLAAFFETTPQYWLNLQTNFDLEQFVAKLDGPLDVPTTFSTLRDQSAA
;
A
#
# COMPACT_ATOMS: atom_id res chain seq x y z
N MET A 1 18.13 15.07 -9.20
CA MET A 1 16.73 15.36 -9.60
C MET A 1 15.90 14.21 -9.07
N SER A 2 15.20 14.38 -7.96
CA SER A 2 14.38 13.31 -7.40
C SER A 2 13.10 13.24 -8.21
N VAL A 3 12.89 12.15 -8.94
CA VAL A 3 11.62 11.88 -9.61
C VAL A 3 10.62 11.54 -8.52
N HIS A 4 9.73 12.47 -8.22
CA HIS A 4 8.57 12.20 -7.37
C HIS A 4 7.50 11.57 -8.25
N VAL A 5 7.33 10.26 -8.13
CA VAL A 5 6.22 9.54 -8.74
C VAL A 5 5.09 9.56 -7.71
N PRO A 6 3.91 10.13 -8.01
CA PRO A 6 2.80 10.13 -7.07
C PRO A 6 2.43 8.69 -6.68
N ALA A 7 2.28 8.44 -5.39
CA ALA A 7 1.90 7.13 -4.89
C ALA A 7 0.42 6.89 -5.17
N PHE A 8 0.15 5.87 -5.99
CA PHE A 8 -1.20 5.39 -6.28
C PHE A 8 -1.63 4.36 -5.24
N HIS A 9 -2.93 4.36 -4.91
CA HIS A 9 -3.45 3.32 -4.02
C HIS A 9 -3.27 1.94 -4.70
N PRO A 10 -2.80 0.89 -3.99
CA PRO A 10 -2.54 -0.41 -4.61
C PRO A 10 -3.73 -1.02 -5.35
N GLY A 11 -4.94 -0.72 -4.88
CA GLY A 11 -6.17 -1.18 -5.50
C GLY A 11 -6.51 -0.48 -6.82
N GLU A 12 -6.13 0.78 -6.99
CA GLU A 12 -6.28 1.49 -8.27
C GLU A 12 -5.33 0.89 -9.29
N LEU A 13 -4.07 0.69 -8.90
CA LEU A 13 -3.07 0.02 -9.73
C LEU A 13 -3.47 -1.41 -10.12
N LEU A 14 -4.01 -2.18 -9.15
CA LEU A 14 -4.57 -3.51 -9.41
C LEU A 14 -5.66 -3.47 -10.49
N LYS A 15 -6.52 -2.45 -10.46
CA LYS A 15 -7.58 -2.30 -11.46
C LYS A 15 -7.01 -1.99 -12.84
N GLU A 16 -6.20 -0.97 -12.94
CA GLU A 16 -5.71 -0.42 -14.22
C GLU A 16 -4.69 -1.33 -14.91
N LEU A 17 -3.77 -1.94 -14.15
CA LEU A 17 -2.67 -2.69 -14.74
C LEU A 17 -2.91 -4.20 -14.83
N TYR A 18 -3.86 -4.74 -14.07
CA TYR A 18 -4.10 -6.19 -14.03
C TYR A 18 -5.52 -6.56 -14.43
N LEU A 19 -6.54 -5.92 -13.85
CA LEU A 19 -7.92 -6.31 -14.10
C LEU A 19 -8.44 -5.86 -15.47
N GLU A 20 -8.25 -4.59 -15.82
CA GLU A 20 -8.70 -4.04 -17.11
C GLU A 20 -8.02 -4.73 -18.31
N PRO A 21 -6.69 -4.91 -18.35
CA PRO A 21 -6.02 -5.59 -19.47
C PRO A 21 -6.42 -7.07 -19.59
N ALA A 22 -6.75 -7.72 -18.47
CA ALA A 22 -7.19 -9.12 -18.46
C ALA A 22 -8.71 -9.30 -18.66
N GLY A 23 -9.49 -8.21 -18.76
CA GLY A 23 -10.96 -8.27 -18.80
C GLY A 23 -11.56 -8.96 -17.56
N LEU A 24 -10.89 -8.86 -16.40
CA LEU A 24 -11.31 -9.49 -15.16
C LEU A 24 -12.12 -8.51 -14.30
N THR A 25 -13.23 -8.98 -13.75
CA THR A 25 -14.01 -8.21 -12.79
C THR A 25 -13.51 -8.44 -11.36
N ALA A 26 -13.73 -7.46 -10.47
CA ALA A 26 -13.43 -7.58 -9.04
C ALA A 26 -14.06 -8.84 -8.41
N GLY A 27 -15.31 -9.15 -8.76
CA GLY A 27 -16.00 -10.33 -8.29
C GLY A 27 -15.40 -11.65 -8.80
N ARG A 28 -14.88 -11.67 -10.03
CA ARG A 28 -14.18 -12.84 -10.58
C ARG A 28 -12.83 -13.03 -9.89
N LEU A 29 -12.06 -11.97 -9.71
CA LEU A 29 -10.80 -12.03 -8.95
C LEU A 29 -11.04 -12.54 -7.52
N ALA A 30 -12.05 -12.02 -6.82
CA ALA A 30 -12.38 -12.46 -5.47
C ALA A 30 -12.64 -13.97 -5.38
N LYS A 31 -13.36 -14.54 -6.35
CA LYS A 31 -13.57 -16.00 -6.42
C LYS A 31 -12.26 -16.76 -6.66
N LEU A 32 -11.41 -16.29 -7.57
CA LEU A 32 -10.12 -16.92 -7.88
C LEU A 32 -9.16 -16.89 -6.68
N LEU A 33 -9.19 -15.82 -5.89
CA LEU A 33 -8.35 -15.67 -4.69
C LEU A 33 -8.96 -16.27 -3.42
N ASN A 34 -10.18 -16.82 -3.50
CA ASN A 34 -10.97 -17.24 -2.33
C ASN A 34 -11.08 -16.14 -1.26
N LEU A 35 -11.48 -14.93 -1.69
CA LEU A 35 -11.68 -13.76 -0.85
C LEU A 35 -13.12 -13.25 -0.94
N PRO A 36 -13.63 -12.55 0.10
CA PRO A 36 -14.91 -11.87 0.00
C PRO A 36 -14.90 -10.85 -1.14
N ARG A 37 -15.93 -10.87 -1.99
CA ARG A 37 -16.09 -9.92 -3.10
C ARG A 37 -15.97 -8.46 -2.65
N THR A 38 -16.62 -8.12 -1.54
CA THR A 38 -16.59 -6.79 -0.95
C THR A 38 -15.18 -6.34 -0.57
N ARG A 39 -14.29 -7.26 -0.18
CA ARG A 39 -12.88 -6.93 0.12
C ARG A 39 -12.16 -6.41 -1.12
N ILE A 40 -12.28 -7.11 -2.24
CA ILE A 40 -11.63 -6.72 -3.50
C ILE A 40 -12.25 -5.44 -4.07
N GLU A 41 -13.58 -5.29 -4.01
CA GLU A 41 -14.26 -4.07 -4.47
C GLU A 41 -13.84 -2.84 -3.67
N ARG A 42 -13.78 -2.94 -2.33
CA ARG A 42 -13.32 -1.84 -1.49
C ARG A 42 -11.85 -1.52 -1.70
N LEU A 43 -11.02 -2.54 -1.90
CA LEU A 43 -9.60 -2.36 -2.19
C LEU A 43 -9.42 -1.55 -3.48
N ILE A 44 -10.09 -1.95 -4.56
CA ILE A 44 -10.03 -1.28 -5.86
C ILE A 44 -10.52 0.17 -5.81
N LYS A 45 -11.48 0.48 -4.93
CA LYS A 45 -11.97 1.84 -4.71
C LYS A 45 -11.09 2.70 -3.80
N GLY A 46 -10.00 2.17 -3.25
CA GLY A 46 -9.18 2.90 -2.27
C GLY A 46 -9.80 3.01 -0.88
N GLU A 47 -10.87 2.28 -0.58
CA GLU A 47 -11.62 2.38 0.68
C GLU A 47 -11.03 1.50 1.81
N THR A 48 -10.09 0.62 1.49
CA THR A 48 -9.38 -0.22 2.47
C THR A 48 -7.95 -0.45 2.00
N ALA A 49 -7.02 -0.46 2.95
CA ALA A 49 -5.63 -0.78 2.71
C ALA A 49 -5.45 -2.25 2.28
N MET A 50 -4.38 -2.49 1.51
CA MET A 50 -3.86 -3.80 1.19
C MET A 50 -3.39 -4.52 2.46
N THR A 51 -3.92 -5.71 2.71
CA THR A 51 -3.46 -6.57 3.82
C THR A 51 -2.40 -7.58 3.34
N VAL A 52 -1.59 -8.10 4.27
CA VAL A 52 -0.60 -9.16 3.98
C VAL A 52 -1.26 -10.39 3.35
N ASP A 53 -2.40 -10.86 3.88
CA ASP A 53 -3.16 -11.98 3.29
C ASP A 53 -3.56 -11.72 1.84
N THR A 54 -4.02 -10.49 1.53
CA THR A 54 -4.42 -10.13 0.16
C THR A 54 -3.20 -10.04 -0.76
N ALA A 55 -2.11 -9.43 -0.29
CA ALA A 55 -0.84 -9.35 -1.03
C ALA A 55 -0.26 -10.73 -1.35
N MET A 56 -0.28 -11.66 -0.39
CA MET A 56 0.16 -13.06 -0.60
C MET A 56 -0.65 -13.76 -1.68
N ARG A 57 -1.98 -13.58 -1.68
CA ARG A 57 -2.88 -14.18 -2.67
C ARG A 57 -2.70 -13.57 -4.06
N LEU A 58 -2.56 -12.25 -4.14
CA LEU A 58 -2.28 -11.55 -5.40
C LEU A 58 -0.91 -11.96 -5.97
N ALA A 59 0.10 -12.08 -5.12
CA ALA A 59 1.43 -12.56 -5.51
C ALA A 59 1.38 -13.95 -6.13
N ALA A 60 0.68 -14.88 -5.47
CA ALA A 60 0.51 -16.24 -5.98
C ALA A 60 -0.28 -16.30 -7.29
N PHE A 61 -1.29 -15.43 -7.47
CA PHE A 61 -2.15 -15.46 -8.66
C PHE A 61 -1.55 -14.74 -9.87
N PHE A 62 -0.86 -13.62 -9.67
CA PHE A 62 -0.29 -12.81 -10.75
C PHE A 62 1.22 -13.04 -10.97
N GLU A 63 1.80 -14.04 -10.31
CA GLU A 63 3.23 -14.36 -10.38
C GLU A 63 4.11 -13.13 -10.04
N THR A 64 3.71 -12.41 -8.99
CA THR A 64 4.43 -11.24 -8.45
C THR A 64 4.94 -11.54 -7.04
N THR A 65 5.49 -10.55 -6.35
CA THR A 65 5.93 -10.70 -4.96
C THR A 65 4.94 -10.03 -3.98
N PRO A 66 4.74 -10.57 -2.77
CA PRO A 66 3.92 -9.90 -1.76
C PRO A 66 4.48 -8.51 -1.40
N GLN A 67 5.81 -8.36 -1.40
CA GLN A 67 6.50 -7.10 -1.14
C GLN A 67 6.15 -6.03 -2.17
N TYR A 68 5.99 -6.40 -3.45
CA TYR A 68 5.55 -5.47 -4.48
C TYR A 68 4.24 -4.77 -4.07
N TRP A 69 3.23 -5.54 -3.67
CA TRP A 69 1.93 -5.02 -3.25
C TRP A 69 1.99 -4.22 -1.94
N LEU A 70 2.77 -4.68 -0.96
CA LEU A 70 2.90 -4.02 0.33
C LEU A 70 3.72 -2.72 0.24
N ASN A 71 4.71 -2.66 -0.66
CA ASN A 71 5.48 -1.45 -0.90
C ASN A 71 4.61 -0.36 -1.54
N LEU A 72 3.71 -0.72 -2.46
CA LEU A 72 2.72 0.23 -2.99
C LEU A 72 1.85 0.81 -1.87
N GLN A 73 1.38 -0.03 -0.95
CA GLN A 73 0.57 0.43 0.19
C GLN A 73 1.36 1.36 1.09
N THR A 74 2.58 0.97 1.42
CA THR A 74 3.47 1.74 2.30
C THR A 74 3.77 3.11 1.70
N ASN A 75 4.08 3.18 0.41
CA ASN A 75 4.33 4.44 -0.28
C ASN A 75 3.10 5.33 -0.29
N PHE A 76 1.92 4.77 -0.58
CA PHE A 76 0.65 5.50 -0.56
C PHE A 76 0.34 6.06 0.84
N ASP A 77 0.49 5.25 1.88
CA ASP A 77 0.21 5.65 3.26
C ASP A 77 1.17 6.76 3.73
N LEU A 78 2.45 6.66 3.37
CA LEU A 78 3.45 7.68 3.68
C LEU A 78 3.13 9.01 3.00
N GLU A 79 2.79 9.01 1.71
CA GLU A 79 2.43 10.24 1.00
C GLU A 79 1.14 10.85 1.52
N GLN A 80 0.11 10.04 1.77
CA GLN A 80 -1.14 10.50 2.37
C GLN A 80 -0.94 11.11 3.76
N PHE A 81 -0.03 10.52 4.54
CA PHE A 81 0.30 11.03 5.86
C PHE A 81 1.05 12.36 5.76
N VAL A 82 2.10 12.44 4.94
CA VAL A 82 2.88 13.66 4.72
C VAL A 82 2.01 14.80 4.19
N ALA A 83 1.08 14.51 3.27
CA ALA A 83 0.16 15.51 2.74
C ALA A 83 -0.79 16.11 3.79
N LYS A 84 -1.03 15.39 4.90
CA LYS A 84 -1.88 15.82 6.02
C LYS A 84 -1.08 16.42 7.17
N LEU A 85 0.25 16.39 7.12
CA LEU A 85 1.07 16.98 8.17
C LEU A 85 1.10 18.49 8.03
N ASP A 86 0.66 19.19 9.08
CA ASP A 86 0.73 20.65 9.19
C ASP A 86 2.09 21.14 9.76
N GLY A 87 3.13 20.31 9.72
CA GLY A 87 4.45 20.63 10.26
C GLY A 87 5.30 19.38 10.55
N PRO A 88 6.51 19.56 11.12
CA PRO A 88 7.33 18.45 11.58
C PRO A 88 6.58 17.57 12.58
N LEU A 89 6.91 16.28 12.61
CA LEU A 89 6.40 15.39 13.64
C LEU A 89 6.84 15.86 15.02
N ASP A 90 5.89 15.91 15.96
CA ASP A 90 6.16 16.20 17.36
C ASP A 90 6.89 15.01 18.00
N VAL A 91 8.22 15.01 17.88
CA VAL A 91 9.10 13.99 18.42
C VAL A 91 9.91 14.64 19.56
N PRO A 92 9.61 14.35 20.83
CA PRO A 92 10.17 15.08 21.97
C PRO A 92 11.66 14.80 22.18
N THR A 93 12.18 13.69 21.66
CA THR A 93 13.61 13.39 21.72
C THR A 93 14.00 12.51 20.54
N THR A 94 15.13 12.82 19.91
CA THR A 94 15.68 12.01 18.83
C THR A 94 16.75 11.05 19.36
N PHE A 95 16.99 9.96 18.62
CA PHE A 95 18.01 8.98 19.00
C PHE A 95 19.41 9.61 19.15
N SER A 96 19.73 10.61 18.31
CA SER A 96 20.96 11.40 18.47
C SER A 96 21.02 12.11 19.82
N THR A 97 19.94 12.77 20.23
CA THR A 97 19.88 13.50 21.50
C THR A 97 19.96 12.59 22.72
N LEU A 98 19.38 11.38 22.68
CA LEU A 98 19.47 10.41 23.77
C LEU A 98 20.89 9.87 23.97
N ARG A 99 21.59 9.57 22.87
CA ARG A 99 22.94 9.02 22.94
C ARG A 99 23.92 10.01 23.57
N ASP A 100 23.77 11.30 23.28
CA ASP A 100 24.66 12.35 23.78
C ASP A 100 24.46 12.62 25.28
N GLN A 101 23.29 12.31 25.84
CA GLN A 101 23.00 12.45 27.29
C GLN A 101 23.52 11.27 28.12
N SER A 102 23.72 10.10 27.53
CA SER A 102 24.23 8.90 28.23
C SER A 102 25.76 8.88 28.38
N ALA A 103 26.47 9.82 27.76
CA ALA A 103 27.93 9.93 27.81
C ALA A 103 28.44 10.94 28.86
N ALA A 104 27.54 11.49 29.69
CA ALA A 104 27.82 12.38 30.81
C ALA A 104 27.51 11.69 32.14
#